data_AF-A0A8T6BUD9-F1
#
_entry.id   AF-A0A8T6BUD9-F1
#
_cell.length_a   1.000
_cell.length_b   1.000
_cell.length_c   1.000
_cell.angle_alpha   90.00
_cell.angle_beta   90.00
_cell.angle_gamma   90.00
#
_symmetry.space_group_name_H-M   'P 1'
#
loop_
_entity.id
_entity.type
_entity.pdbx_description
1 polymer ?
#
loop_
_entity_poly.entity_id
_entity_poly.type
_entity_poly.pdbx_seq_one_letter_code
_entity_poly.pdbx_strand_id
1 'polypeptide(L)'
;NLLADDSLADRVDEIRERLDEAQEAARFVQQFGNQLAKLEPIVSVLQSDPEQFEQLKEDYAYSQQMQRDARQQAFALTEVVQRRAHFSYSDSAEMLSGNSDLNEKLRERLEQAEAERTRAREALRGHAAQLSQYNQVLASLKSSYDTKKELLNDLQRELQDIGVRADSGAEERARIRRDELHAQLSNNRSRRNQLEKALTFCEAEMDNLTRKLRKLERDYFEMREQVVTAKAGWCAVMRMVKDNGVERRLHRRELAYLSADDLRSMSDKALGALRLAVADNEHLRDVLRMSEDPKRPERKIQFFVAVYQHLRERIRQDIIRTDDPVEAIEQMEIELSRLTEELTSREQKLAISSRSVANIIRKTIQREQNRIRMLNQGLQNVSFGQVN
;
A
#
# COMPACT_ATOMS: atom_id res chain seq x y z
N ASN A 1 -12.21 -104.53 -207.44
CA ASN A 1 -12.91 -105.66 -206.78
C ASN A 1 -13.35 -105.37 -205.34
N LEU A 2 -13.08 -104.16 -204.82
CA LEU A 2 -13.70 -103.53 -203.63
C LEU A 2 -15.22 -103.74 -203.47
N LEU A 3 -15.95 -104.08 -204.54
CA LEU A 3 -17.41 -104.26 -204.60
C LEU A 3 -17.91 -105.64 -204.12
N ALA A 4 -17.01 -106.60 -203.87
CA ALA A 4 -17.27 -107.78 -203.05
C ALA A 4 -16.35 -107.80 -201.81
N ASP A 5 -15.60 -106.72 -201.61
CA ASP A 5 -15.03 -106.45 -200.29
C ASP A 5 -16.13 -105.74 -199.52
N ASP A 6 -17.09 -106.55 -199.08
CA ASP A 6 -18.21 -106.11 -198.25
C ASP A 6 -17.71 -105.44 -196.96
N SER A 7 -16.41 -105.58 -196.61
CA SER A 7 -15.80 -104.98 -195.42
C SER A 7 -15.18 -103.59 -195.63
N LEU A 8 -15.11 -103.06 -196.86
CA LEU A 8 -14.39 -101.80 -197.09
C LEU A 8 -15.24 -100.57 -196.75
N ALA A 9 -16.55 -100.66 -196.98
CA ALA A 9 -17.50 -99.72 -196.39
C ALA A 9 -17.36 -99.77 -194.86
N ASP A 10 -17.32 -100.98 -194.28
CA ASP A 10 -17.19 -101.17 -192.83
C ASP A 10 -15.89 -100.55 -192.27
N ARG A 11 -14.74 -100.68 -192.96
CA ARG A 11 -13.46 -100.11 -192.49
C ARG A 11 -13.38 -98.59 -192.60
N VAL A 12 -14.01 -97.99 -193.61
CA VAL A 12 -14.05 -96.52 -193.72
C VAL A 12 -14.96 -95.94 -192.64
N ASP A 13 -16.07 -96.62 -192.35
CA ASP A 13 -16.93 -96.26 -191.23
C ASP A 13 -16.20 -96.46 -189.89
N GLU A 14 -15.39 -97.52 -189.75
CA GLU A 14 -14.56 -97.76 -188.56
C GLU A 14 -13.50 -96.64 -188.33
N ILE A 15 -12.88 -96.13 -189.39
CA ILE A 15 -11.90 -95.02 -189.27
C ILE A 15 -12.61 -93.68 -189.00
N ARG A 16 -13.80 -93.46 -189.58
CA ARG A 16 -14.59 -92.26 -189.26
C ARG A 16 -15.07 -92.28 -187.82
N GLU A 17 -15.52 -93.43 -187.31
CA GLU A 17 -15.83 -93.59 -185.89
C GLU A 17 -14.62 -93.31 -185.01
N ARG A 18 -13.43 -93.84 -185.33
CA ARG A 18 -12.21 -93.55 -184.55
C ARG A 18 -11.77 -92.08 -184.60
N LEU A 19 -12.01 -91.39 -185.72
CA LEU A 19 -11.72 -89.96 -185.84
C LEU A 19 -12.71 -89.14 -185.00
N ASP A 20 -13.98 -89.50 -185.02
CA ASP A 20 -15.00 -88.85 -184.20
C ASP A 20 -14.72 -89.10 -182.72
N GLU A 21 -14.36 -90.33 -182.34
CA GLU A 21 -13.93 -90.71 -180.99
C GLU A 21 -12.70 -89.91 -180.53
N ALA A 22 -11.73 -89.68 -181.43
CA ALA A 22 -10.56 -88.84 -181.11
C ALA A 22 -10.90 -87.35 -180.99
N GLN A 23 -11.84 -86.83 -181.79
CA GLN A 23 -12.31 -85.45 -181.68
C GLN A 23 -13.15 -85.24 -180.41
N GLU A 24 -13.96 -86.22 -180.03
CA GLU A 24 -14.65 -86.23 -178.74
C GLU A 24 -13.68 -86.31 -177.58
N ALA A 25 -12.64 -87.16 -177.65
CA ALA A 25 -11.60 -87.23 -176.62
C ALA A 25 -10.82 -85.91 -176.50
N ALA A 26 -10.49 -85.24 -177.61
CA ALA A 26 -9.85 -83.93 -177.59
C ALA A 26 -10.75 -82.86 -176.96
N ARG A 27 -12.06 -82.85 -177.30
CA ARG A 27 -13.04 -81.97 -176.65
C ARG A 27 -13.17 -82.28 -175.16
N PHE A 28 -13.16 -83.55 -174.77
CA PHE A 28 -13.22 -83.98 -173.38
C PHE A 28 -12.00 -83.47 -172.59
N VAL A 29 -10.79 -83.62 -173.14
CA VAL A 29 -9.57 -83.08 -172.51
C VAL A 29 -9.59 -81.56 -172.45
N GLN A 30 -10.10 -80.87 -173.48
CA GLN A 30 -10.20 -79.41 -173.46
C GLN A 30 -11.25 -78.91 -172.43
N GLN A 31 -12.34 -79.66 -172.27
CA GLN A 31 -13.44 -79.33 -171.36
C GLN A 31 -13.12 -79.68 -169.89
N PHE A 32 -12.39 -80.77 -169.64
CA PHE A 32 -12.17 -81.32 -168.30
C PHE A 32 -10.70 -81.43 -167.86
N GLY A 33 -9.73 -81.20 -168.74
CA GLY A 33 -8.29 -81.36 -168.42
C GLY A 33 -7.81 -80.43 -167.31
N ASN A 34 -8.31 -79.20 -167.26
CA ASN A 34 -8.01 -78.26 -166.17
C ASN A 34 -8.53 -78.76 -164.81
N GLN A 35 -9.66 -79.46 -164.79
CA GLN A 35 -10.26 -80.03 -163.59
C GLN A 35 -9.47 -81.26 -163.13
N LEU A 36 -9.03 -82.12 -164.05
CA LEU A 36 -8.20 -83.29 -163.72
C LEU A 36 -6.84 -82.87 -163.13
N ALA A 37 -6.16 -81.88 -163.72
CA ALA A 37 -4.89 -81.37 -163.21
C ALA A 37 -5.00 -80.77 -161.80
N LYS A 38 -6.15 -80.17 -161.47
CA LYS A 38 -6.43 -79.68 -160.11
C LYS A 38 -6.77 -80.81 -159.13
N LEU A 39 -7.31 -81.93 -159.61
CA LEU A 39 -7.69 -83.06 -158.78
C LEU A 39 -6.48 -83.93 -158.42
N GLU A 40 -5.54 -84.11 -159.34
CA GLU A 40 -4.33 -84.96 -159.18
C GLU A 40 -3.59 -84.81 -157.83
N PRO A 41 -3.26 -83.60 -157.34
CA PRO A 41 -2.54 -83.46 -156.06
C PRO A 41 -3.39 -83.77 -154.82
N ILE A 42 -4.72 -83.79 -154.94
CA ILE A 42 -5.65 -83.99 -153.80
C ILE A 42 -6.36 -85.34 -153.83
N VAL A 43 -6.03 -86.24 -154.78
CA VAL A 43 -6.67 -87.56 -154.89
C VAL A 43 -6.51 -88.40 -153.62
N SER A 44 -5.36 -88.33 -152.93
CA SER A 44 -5.12 -89.13 -151.73
C SER A 44 -6.07 -88.80 -150.58
N VAL A 45 -6.64 -87.58 -150.53
CA VAL A 45 -7.62 -87.21 -149.49
C VAL A 45 -8.95 -87.94 -149.66
N LEU A 46 -9.27 -88.39 -150.88
CA LEU A 46 -10.51 -89.13 -151.15
C LEU A 46 -10.48 -90.56 -150.57
N GLN A 47 -9.31 -91.07 -150.17
CA GLN A 47 -9.18 -92.32 -149.42
C GLN A 47 -9.44 -92.15 -147.92
N SER A 48 -9.38 -90.91 -147.42
CA SER A 48 -9.65 -90.61 -146.01
C SER A 48 -11.14 -90.38 -145.80
N ASP A 49 -11.67 -90.95 -144.73
CA ASP A 49 -13.07 -90.78 -144.34
C ASP A 49 -13.31 -89.34 -143.83
N PRO A 50 -14.16 -88.53 -144.49
CA PRO A 50 -14.49 -87.19 -144.05
C PRO A 50 -15.13 -87.13 -142.67
N GLU A 51 -15.81 -88.20 -142.23
CA GLU A 51 -16.49 -88.24 -140.93
C GLU A 51 -15.48 -88.27 -139.77
N GLN A 52 -14.28 -88.83 -139.98
CA GLN A 52 -13.22 -88.81 -138.97
C GLN A 52 -12.70 -87.39 -138.69
N PHE A 53 -12.72 -86.51 -139.70
CA PHE A 53 -12.33 -85.11 -139.51
C PHE A 53 -13.36 -84.37 -138.67
N GLU A 54 -14.65 -84.62 -138.89
CA GLU A 54 -15.71 -83.95 -138.12
C GLU A 54 -15.76 -84.48 -136.68
N GLN A 55 -15.56 -85.79 -136.47
CA GLN A 55 -15.39 -86.37 -135.12
C GLN A 55 -14.20 -85.75 -134.39
N LEU A 56 -13.04 -85.61 -135.05
CA LEU A 56 -11.85 -84.99 -134.44
C LEU A 56 -12.09 -83.53 -134.06
N LYS A 57 -12.87 -82.79 -134.87
CA LYS A 57 -13.24 -81.40 -134.60
C LYS A 57 -14.24 -81.29 -133.44
N GLU A 58 -15.19 -82.22 -133.34
CA GLU A 58 -16.10 -82.31 -132.19
C GLU A 58 -15.35 -82.65 -130.90
N ASP A 59 -14.45 -83.63 -130.93
CA ASP A 59 -13.62 -84.02 -129.78
C ASP A 59 -12.71 -82.87 -129.33
N TYR A 60 -12.15 -82.11 -130.28
CA TYR A 60 -11.35 -80.92 -130.00
C TYR A 60 -12.19 -79.79 -129.38
N ALA A 61 -13.39 -79.52 -129.92
CA ALA A 61 -14.31 -78.51 -129.38
C ALA A 61 -14.78 -78.88 -127.97
N TYR A 62 -15.12 -80.15 -127.74
CA TYR A 62 -15.48 -80.67 -126.42
C TYR A 62 -14.34 -80.49 -125.42
N SER A 63 -13.12 -80.87 -125.81
CA SER A 63 -11.92 -80.72 -124.97
C SER A 63 -11.61 -79.25 -124.65
N GLN A 64 -11.80 -78.35 -125.62
CA GLN A 64 -11.61 -76.91 -125.42
C GLN A 64 -12.64 -76.33 -124.45
N GLN A 65 -13.91 -76.75 -124.54
CA GLN A 65 -14.97 -76.35 -123.64
C GLN A 65 -14.69 -76.85 -122.21
N MET A 66 -14.33 -78.13 -122.06
CA MET A 66 -13.94 -78.71 -120.76
C MET A 66 -12.75 -77.98 -120.15
N GLN A 67 -11.73 -77.61 -120.94
CA GLN A 67 -10.59 -76.84 -120.43
C GLN A 67 -11.01 -75.45 -119.94
N ARG A 68 -11.91 -74.78 -120.67
CA ARG A 68 -12.43 -73.45 -120.30
C ARG A 68 -13.21 -73.51 -118.99
N ASP A 69 -14.09 -74.49 -118.87
CA ASP A 69 -14.92 -74.69 -117.67
C ASP A 69 -14.05 -75.08 -116.48
N ALA A 70 -13.09 -76.00 -116.67
CA ALA A 70 -12.13 -76.38 -115.62
C ALA A 70 -11.28 -75.19 -115.15
N ARG A 71 -10.83 -74.31 -116.06
CA ARG A 71 -10.12 -73.07 -115.68
C ARG A 71 -11.00 -72.14 -114.85
N GLN A 72 -12.25 -71.95 -115.26
CA GLN A 72 -13.18 -71.10 -114.53
C GLN A 72 -13.52 -71.69 -113.15
N GLN A 73 -13.73 -73.00 -113.06
CA GLN A 73 -13.97 -73.70 -111.80
C GLN A 73 -12.75 -73.60 -110.88
N ALA A 74 -11.54 -73.83 -111.40
CA ALA A 74 -10.31 -73.68 -110.62
C ALA A 74 -10.11 -72.24 -110.12
N PHE A 75 -10.41 -71.24 -110.94
CA PHE A 75 -10.36 -69.83 -110.54
C PHE A 75 -11.38 -69.52 -109.43
N ALA A 76 -12.63 -69.95 -109.59
CA ALA A 76 -13.68 -69.76 -108.58
C ALA A 76 -13.32 -70.46 -107.26
N LEU A 77 -12.81 -71.69 -107.31
CA LEU A 77 -12.33 -72.40 -106.12
C LEU A 77 -11.14 -71.68 -105.47
N THR A 78 -10.23 -71.12 -106.27
CA THR A 78 -9.10 -70.34 -105.75
C THR A 78 -9.58 -69.06 -105.04
N GLU A 79 -10.55 -68.35 -105.60
CA GLU A 79 -11.17 -67.19 -104.94
C GLU A 79 -11.81 -67.58 -103.60
N VAL A 80 -12.54 -68.70 -103.55
CA VAL A 80 -13.17 -69.20 -102.32
C VAL A 80 -12.10 -69.56 -101.27
N VAL A 81 -11.01 -70.21 -101.69
CA VAL A 81 -9.91 -70.58 -100.78
C VAL A 81 -9.15 -69.34 -100.27
N GLN A 82 -8.88 -68.35 -101.13
CA GLN A 82 -8.24 -67.10 -100.72
C GLN A 82 -9.13 -66.31 -99.74
N ARG A 83 -10.44 -66.31 -99.98
CA ARG A 83 -11.43 -65.69 -99.10
C ARG A 83 -11.89 -66.61 -97.96
N ARG A 84 -11.24 -67.77 -97.75
CA ARG A 84 -11.61 -68.75 -96.70
C ARG A 84 -11.71 -68.12 -95.32
N ALA A 85 -10.78 -67.23 -94.97
CA ALA A 85 -10.80 -66.51 -93.70
C ALA A 85 -11.98 -65.51 -93.59
N HIS A 86 -12.60 -65.12 -94.70
CA HIS A 86 -13.74 -64.21 -94.70
C HIS A 86 -15.06 -64.96 -94.50
N PHE A 87 -15.11 -66.27 -94.73
CA PHE A 87 -16.28 -67.09 -94.40
C PHE A 87 -16.46 -67.29 -92.90
N SER A 88 -15.41 -67.09 -92.07
CA SER A 88 -15.56 -66.98 -90.61
C SER A 88 -16.12 -65.62 -90.15
N TYR A 89 -16.39 -64.69 -91.07
CA TYR A 89 -17.10 -63.43 -90.78
C TYR A 89 -18.61 -63.54 -90.99
N SER A 90 -19.19 -64.75 -91.11
CA SER A 90 -20.65 -64.94 -91.06
C SER A 90 -21.25 -64.22 -89.84
N ASP A 91 -20.60 -64.40 -88.69
CA ASP A 91 -20.99 -63.77 -87.44
C ASP A 91 -20.83 -62.25 -87.53
N SER A 92 -19.80 -61.74 -88.22
CA SER A 92 -19.54 -60.29 -88.32
C SER A 92 -20.48 -59.56 -89.28
N ALA A 93 -20.97 -60.23 -90.34
CA ALA A 93 -21.93 -59.67 -91.28
C ALA A 93 -23.36 -59.67 -90.71
N GLU A 94 -23.76 -60.72 -90.00
CA GLU A 94 -25.03 -60.74 -89.23
C GLU A 94 -24.98 -59.76 -88.04
N MET A 95 -23.80 -59.62 -87.41
CA MET A 95 -23.59 -58.67 -86.30
C MET A 95 -23.34 -57.23 -86.76
N LEU A 96 -23.32 -56.88 -88.05
CA LEU A 96 -23.14 -55.47 -88.45
C LEU A 96 -24.39 -54.63 -88.14
N SER A 97 -25.59 -55.21 -88.25
CA SER A 97 -26.84 -54.57 -87.79
C SER A 97 -26.95 -54.58 -86.26
N GLY A 98 -26.55 -55.69 -85.61
CA GLY A 98 -26.57 -55.85 -84.16
C GLY A 98 -25.49 -55.04 -83.42
N ASN A 99 -24.28 -54.88 -83.96
CA ASN A 99 -23.20 -54.10 -83.37
C ASN A 99 -23.35 -52.60 -83.61
N SER A 100 -23.98 -52.16 -84.69
CA SER A 100 -24.37 -50.74 -84.83
C SER A 100 -25.36 -50.36 -83.73
N ASP A 101 -26.37 -51.22 -83.50
CA ASP A 101 -27.32 -51.07 -82.38
C ASP A 101 -26.63 -51.21 -81.02
N LEU A 102 -25.67 -52.15 -80.87
CA LEU A 102 -24.91 -52.31 -79.63
C LEU A 102 -24.00 -51.10 -79.34
N ASN A 103 -23.39 -50.51 -80.37
CA ASN A 103 -22.53 -49.34 -80.24
C ASN A 103 -23.33 -48.08 -79.92
N GLU A 104 -24.53 -47.93 -80.51
CA GLU A 104 -25.47 -46.88 -80.15
C GLU A 104 -25.99 -47.08 -78.72
N LYS A 105 -26.33 -48.30 -78.31
CA LYS A 105 -26.66 -48.65 -76.92
C LYS A 105 -25.50 -48.39 -75.95
N LEU A 106 -24.25 -48.61 -76.36
CA LEU A 106 -23.05 -48.30 -75.58
C LEU A 106 -22.85 -46.79 -75.44
N ARG A 107 -23.12 -46.04 -76.50
CA ARG A 107 -23.08 -44.57 -76.51
C ARG A 107 -24.18 -43.97 -75.63
N GLU A 108 -25.39 -44.50 -75.72
CA GLU A 108 -26.51 -44.14 -74.85
C GLU A 108 -26.21 -44.49 -73.39
N ARG A 109 -25.64 -45.66 -73.13
CA ARG A 109 -25.22 -46.06 -71.77
C ARG A 109 -24.09 -45.19 -71.22
N LEU A 110 -23.17 -44.74 -72.09
CA LEU A 110 -22.12 -43.80 -71.71
C LEU A 110 -22.71 -42.42 -71.40
N GLU A 111 -23.62 -41.92 -72.24
CA GLU A 111 -24.30 -40.64 -72.01
C GLU A 111 -25.15 -40.67 -70.72
N GLN A 112 -25.85 -41.77 -70.46
CA GLN A 112 -26.55 -41.99 -69.20
C GLN A 112 -25.58 -41.98 -68.01
N ALA A 113 -24.44 -42.69 -68.10
CA ALA A 113 -23.44 -42.71 -67.05
C ALA A 113 -22.78 -41.32 -66.83
N GLU A 114 -22.55 -40.55 -67.90
CA GLU A 114 -22.02 -39.18 -67.80
C GLU A 114 -23.05 -38.21 -67.22
N ALA A 115 -24.31 -38.34 -67.58
CA ALA A 115 -25.41 -37.59 -66.99
C ALA A 115 -25.58 -37.91 -65.50
N GLU A 116 -25.54 -39.19 -65.13
CA GLU A 116 -25.55 -39.64 -63.73
C GLU A 116 -24.34 -39.13 -62.95
N ARG A 117 -23.14 -39.20 -63.52
CA ARG A 117 -21.93 -38.63 -62.90
C ARG A 117 -22.08 -37.14 -62.66
N THR A 118 -22.67 -36.41 -63.60
CA THR A 118 -22.87 -34.96 -63.50
C THR A 118 -23.90 -34.64 -62.43
N ARG A 119 -25.03 -35.34 -62.40
CA ARG A 119 -26.05 -35.23 -61.33
C ARG A 119 -25.47 -35.55 -59.95
N ALA A 120 -24.67 -36.60 -59.83
CA ALA A 120 -24.02 -36.97 -58.57
C ALA A 120 -23.01 -35.91 -58.11
N ARG A 121 -22.25 -35.30 -59.03
CA ARG A 121 -21.34 -34.18 -58.72
C ARG A 121 -22.08 -32.92 -58.28
N GLU A 122 -23.21 -32.60 -58.91
CA GLU A 122 -24.05 -31.47 -58.49
C GLU A 122 -24.68 -31.71 -57.11
N ALA A 123 -25.21 -32.92 -56.87
CA ALA A 123 -25.72 -33.30 -55.55
C ALA A 123 -24.62 -33.21 -54.47
N LEU A 124 -23.41 -33.69 -54.77
CA LEU A 124 -22.26 -33.59 -53.87
C LEU A 124 -21.89 -32.14 -53.60
N ARG A 125 -21.88 -31.26 -54.62
CA ARG A 125 -21.64 -29.82 -54.44
C ARG A 125 -22.72 -29.18 -53.56
N GLY A 126 -23.99 -29.53 -53.77
CA GLY A 126 -25.10 -29.07 -52.95
C GLY A 126 -24.92 -29.47 -51.47
N HIS A 127 -24.64 -30.75 -51.20
CA HIS A 127 -24.40 -31.23 -49.84
C HIS A 127 -23.13 -30.63 -49.21
N ALA A 128 -22.06 -30.41 -49.98
CA ALA A 128 -20.85 -29.76 -49.49
C ALA A 128 -21.11 -28.29 -49.09
N ALA A 129 -21.92 -27.56 -49.88
CA ALA A 129 -22.33 -26.21 -49.54
C ALA A 129 -23.20 -26.18 -48.27
N GLN A 130 -24.14 -27.12 -48.14
CA GLN A 130 -24.97 -27.25 -46.94
C GLN A 130 -24.15 -27.62 -45.69
N LEU A 131 -23.17 -28.52 -45.82
CA LEU A 131 -22.22 -28.84 -44.75
C LEU A 131 -21.39 -27.61 -44.34
N SER A 132 -20.96 -26.80 -45.31
CA SER A 132 -20.25 -25.55 -45.03
C SER A 132 -21.11 -24.57 -44.24
N GLN A 133 -22.41 -24.44 -44.57
CA GLN A 133 -23.34 -23.60 -43.81
C GLN A 133 -23.51 -24.11 -42.37
N TYR A 134 -23.69 -25.42 -42.19
CA TYR A 134 -23.77 -26.01 -40.84
C TYR A 134 -22.48 -25.82 -40.04
N ASN A 135 -21.32 -25.93 -40.68
CA ASN A 135 -20.04 -25.66 -40.03
C ASN A 135 -19.88 -24.18 -39.62
N GLN A 136 -20.40 -23.22 -40.39
CA GLN A 136 -20.41 -21.81 -39.98
C GLN A 136 -21.27 -21.58 -38.75
N VAL A 137 -22.47 -22.18 -38.69
CA VAL A 137 -23.34 -22.08 -37.51
C VAL A 137 -22.69 -22.74 -36.30
N LEU A 138 -22.08 -23.91 -36.47
CA LEU A 138 -21.34 -24.58 -35.41
C LEU A 138 -20.18 -23.74 -34.88
N ALA A 139 -19.43 -23.08 -35.76
CA ALA A 139 -18.34 -22.18 -35.37
C ALA A 139 -18.87 -20.98 -34.56
N SER A 140 -20.00 -20.39 -34.97
CA SER A 140 -20.66 -19.31 -34.23
C SER A 140 -21.13 -19.77 -32.84
N LEU A 141 -21.75 -20.95 -32.74
CA LEU A 141 -22.17 -21.51 -31.45
C LEU A 141 -20.99 -21.81 -30.53
N LYS A 142 -19.87 -22.32 -31.06
CA LYS A 142 -18.64 -22.53 -30.28
C LYS A 142 -18.09 -21.20 -29.75
N SER A 143 -17.97 -20.18 -30.59
CA SER A 143 -17.52 -18.85 -30.16
C SER A 143 -18.45 -18.24 -29.10
N SER A 144 -19.77 -18.37 -29.26
CA SER A 144 -20.75 -17.94 -28.26
C SER A 144 -20.59 -18.71 -26.94
N TYR A 145 -20.40 -20.04 -27.00
CA TYR A 145 -20.15 -20.84 -25.82
C TYR A 145 -18.87 -20.42 -25.09
N ASP A 146 -17.77 -20.22 -25.82
CA ASP A 146 -16.47 -19.83 -25.25
C ASP A 146 -16.58 -18.48 -24.53
N THR A 147 -17.19 -17.47 -25.18
CA THR A 147 -17.43 -16.15 -24.57
C THR A 147 -18.36 -16.21 -23.35
N LYS A 148 -19.43 -17.02 -23.39
CA LYS A 148 -20.32 -17.22 -22.22
C LYS A 148 -19.60 -17.91 -21.07
N LYS A 149 -18.70 -18.84 -21.37
CA LYS A 149 -17.91 -19.56 -20.37
C LYS A 149 -16.89 -18.63 -19.70
N GLU A 150 -16.20 -17.79 -20.46
CA GLU A 150 -15.33 -16.75 -19.92
C GLU A 150 -16.10 -15.79 -19.01
N LEU A 151 -17.21 -15.25 -19.51
CA LEU A 151 -18.06 -14.35 -18.73
C LEU A 151 -18.56 -14.98 -17.41
N LEU A 152 -18.92 -16.27 -17.44
CA LEU A 152 -19.34 -16.99 -16.24
C LEU A 152 -18.19 -17.12 -15.23
N ASN A 153 -16.98 -17.43 -15.69
CA ASN A 153 -15.80 -17.53 -14.82
C ASN A 153 -15.47 -16.18 -14.18
N ASP A 154 -15.55 -15.10 -14.95
CA ASP A 154 -15.32 -13.74 -14.46
C ASP A 154 -16.36 -13.36 -13.40
N LEU A 155 -17.65 -13.61 -13.67
CA LEU A 155 -18.74 -13.40 -12.72
C LEU A 155 -18.57 -14.21 -11.43
N GLN A 156 -18.15 -15.47 -11.53
CA GLN A 156 -17.88 -16.31 -10.36
C GLN A 156 -16.73 -15.73 -9.51
N ARG A 157 -15.68 -15.24 -10.15
CA ARG A 157 -14.54 -14.62 -9.49
C ARG A 157 -14.92 -13.31 -8.82
N GLU A 158 -15.66 -12.44 -9.52
CA GLU A 158 -16.16 -11.18 -8.95
C GLU A 158 -17.08 -11.41 -7.75
N LEU A 159 -18.01 -12.37 -7.84
CA LEU A 159 -18.87 -12.74 -6.71
C LEU A 159 -18.07 -13.26 -5.51
N GLN A 160 -16.97 -13.98 -5.76
CA GLN A 160 -16.08 -14.45 -4.70
C GLN A 160 -15.29 -13.31 -4.06
N ASP A 161 -14.73 -12.40 -4.86
CA ASP A 161 -13.94 -11.25 -4.40
C ASP A 161 -14.80 -10.23 -3.63
N ILE A 162 -16.05 -10.02 -4.04
CA ILE A 162 -17.01 -9.20 -3.30
C ILE A 162 -17.27 -9.77 -1.90
N GLY A 163 -17.12 -11.09 -1.71
CA GLY A 163 -17.30 -11.76 -0.42
C GLY A 163 -18.75 -11.80 0.08
N VAL A 164 -19.69 -11.19 -0.66
CA VAL A 164 -21.13 -11.22 -0.39
C VAL A 164 -21.71 -12.45 -1.06
N ARG A 165 -21.98 -13.49 -0.28
CA ARG A 165 -22.86 -14.57 -0.71
C ARG A 165 -24.27 -14.00 -0.82
N ALA A 166 -24.73 -13.72 -2.04
CA ALA A 166 -26.12 -13.35 -2.33
C ALA A 166 -27.04 -14.58 -2.18
N ASP A 167 -27.13 -15.10 -0.96
CA ASP A 167 -28.17 -16.03 -0.54
C ASP A 167 -29.32 -15.27 0.12
N SER A 168 -30.45 -15.94 0.38
CA SER A 168 -31.61 -15.31 1.01
C SER A 168 -31.34 -14.71 2.40
N GLY A 169 -30.22 -15.09 3.05
CA GLY A 169 -29.80 -14.58 4.36
C GLY A 169 -28.73 -13.47 4.29
N ALA A 170 -28.30 -13.05 3.10
CA ALA A 170 -27.21 -12.09 2.92
C ALA A 170 -27.52 -10.73 3.53
N GLU A 171 -28.75 -10.25 3.31
CA GLU A 171 -29.22 -8.98 3.83
C GLU A 171 -29.26 -8.98 5.36
N GLU A 172 -29.79 -10.05 5.96
CA GLU A 172 -29.91 -10.17 7.41
C GLU A 172 -28.53 -10.20 8.08
N ARG A 173 -27.58 -10.96 7.54
CA ARG A 173 -26.19 -10.97 8.03
C ARG A 173 -25.53 -9.59 7.90
N ALA A 174 -25.78 -8.88 6.80
CA ALA A 174 -25.26 -7.53 6.60
C ALA A 174 -25.85 -6.53 7.59
N ARG A 175 -27.16 -6.62 7.90
CA ARG A 175 -27.81 -5.79 8.94
C ARG A 175 -27.24 -6.08 10.32
N ILE A 176 -27.14 -7.34 10.72
CA ILE A 176 -26.56 -7.74 12.02
C ILE A 176 -25.13 -7.20 12.13
N ARG A 177 -24.31 -7.39 11.08
CA ARG A 177 -22.94 -6.90 11.08
C ARG A 177 -22.85 -5.38 11.17
N ARG A 178 -23.72 -4.66 10.46
CA ARG A 178 -23.82 -3.20 10.55
C ARG A 178 -24.16 -2.75 11.97
N ASP A 179 -25.13 -3.40 12.59
CA ASP A 179 -25.59 -3.05 13.94
C ASP A 179 -24.54 -3.36 15.00
N GLU A 180 -23.84 -4.49 14.89
CA GLU A 180 -22.66 -4.82 15.70
C GLU A 180 -21.57 -3.74 15.59
N LEU A 181 -21.22 -3.37 14.35
CA LEU A 181 -20.20 -2.34 14.11
C LEU A 181 -20.64 -0.97 14.64
N HIS A 182 -21.91 -0.61 14.52
CA HIS A 182 -22.45 0.62 15.11
C HIS A 182 -22.40 0.59 16.64
N ALA A 183 -22.76 -0.53 17.27
CA ALA A 183 -22.69 -0.68 18.72
C ALA A 183 -21.24 -0.59 19.23
N GLN A 184 -20.30 -1.26 18.54
CA GLN A 184 -18.87 -1.17 18.84
C GLN A 184 -18.32 0.25 18.66
N LEU A 185 -18.71 0.94 17.58
CA LEU A 185 -18.31 2.32 17.33
C LEU A 185 -18.86 3.27 18.40
N SER A 186 -20.13 3.09 18.79
CA SER A 186 -20.76 3.87 19.86
C SER A 186 -20.04 3.68 21.20
N ASN A 187 -19.71 2.44 21.56
CA ASN A 187 -18.96 2.13 22.77
C ASN A 187 -17.52 2.71 22.73
N ASN A 188 -16.84 2.61 21.59
CA ASN A 188 -15.53 3.23 21.43
C ASN A 188 -15.59 4.76 21.55
N ARG A 189 -16.63 5.40 20.98
CA ARG A 189 -16.83 6.85 21.10
C ARG A 189 -17.09 7.27 22.54
N SER A 190 -17.92 6.52 23.29
CA SER A 190 -18.18 6.82 24.70
C SER A 190 -16.92 6.64 25.57
N ARG A 191 -16.17 5.56 25.35
CA ARG A 191 -14.89 5.29 26.02
C ARG A 191 -13.86 6.39 25.73
N ARG A 192 -13.75 6.82 24.47
CA ARG A 192 -12.86 7.92 24.06
C ARG A 192 -13.21 9.21 24.80
N ASN A 193 -14.49 9.58 24.84
CA ASN A 193 -14.94 10.78 25.55
C ASN A 193 -14.66 10.71 27.07
N GLN A 194 -14.84 9.54 27.70
CA GLN A 194 -14.47 9.35 29.10
C GLN A 194 -12.97 9.54 29.34
N LEU A 195 -12.13 8.96 28.48
CA LEU A 195 -10.68 9.11 28.57
C LEU A 195 -10.23 10.56 28.32
N GLU A 196 -10.85 11.27 27.38
CA GLU A 196 -10.59 12.69 27.13
C GLU A 196 -10.92 13.55 28.37
N LYS A 197 -12.04 13.29 29.04
CA LYS A 197 -12.39 13.98 30.30
C LYS A 197 -11.42 13.66 31.44
N ALA A 198 -10.97 12.41 31.54
CA ALA A 198 -9.99 12.02 32.54
C ALA A 198 -8.63 12.69 32.27
N LEU A 199 -8.22 12.77 31.01
CA LEU A 199 -6.99 13.43 30.60
C LEU A 199 -7.01 14.92 30.98
N THR A 200 -8.06 15.64 30.62
CA THR A 200 -8.16 17.08 30.94
C THR A 200 -8.18 17.34 32.45
N PHE A 201 -8.81 16.46 33.24
CA PHE A 201 -8.76 16.52 34.70
C PHE A 201 -7.32 16.31 35.23
N CYS A 202 -6.62 15.28 34.76
CA CYS A 202 -5.24 15.00 35.17
C CYS A 202 -4.30 16.16 34.79
N GLU A 203 -4.45 16.74 33.60
CA GLU A 203 -3.66 17.90 33.17
C GLU A 203 -3.90 19.11 34.09
N ALA A 204 -5.15 19.38 34.44
CA ALA A 204 -5.49 20.47 35.37
C ALA A 204 -4.95 20.23 36.79
N GLU A 205 -4.98 18.99 37.29
CA GLU A 205 -4.38 18.64 38.58
C GLU A 205 -2.86 18.78 38.56
N MET A 206 -2.19 18.33 37.50
CA MET A 206 -0.74 18.48 37.32
C MET A 206 -0.33 19.96 37.33
N ASP A 207 -1.07 20.82 36.62
CA ASP A 207 -0.83 22.26 36.61
C ASP A 207 -1.01 22.87 38.01
N ASN A 208 -2.06 22.48 38.73
CA ASN A 208 -2.31 22.95 40.08
C ASN A 208 -1.20 22.52 41.06
N LEU A 209 -0.78 21.25 41.00
CA LEU A 209 0.33 20.72 41.79
C LEU A 209 1.64 21.45 41.47
N THR A 210 1.92 21.71 40.19
CA THR A 210 3.11 22.46 39.77
C THR A 210 3.11 23.89 40.33
N ARG A 211 1.95 24.57 40.32
CA ARG A 211 1.82 25.91 40.93
C ARG A 211 2.02 25.87 42.45
N LYS A 212 1.45 24.86 43.13
CA LYS A 212 1.64 24.67 44.58
C LYS A 212 3.10 24.39 44.94
N LEU A 213 3.78 23.55 44.15
CA LEU A 213 5.19 23.24 44.34
C LEU A 213 6.06 24.51 44.21
N ARG A 214 5.88 25.29 43.13
CA ARG A 214 6.60 26.56 42.93
C ARG A 214 6.34 27.58 44.04
N LYS A 215 5.15 27.57 44.64
CA LYS A 215 4.88 28.41 45.81
C LYS A 215 5.64 27.90 47.03
N LEU A 216 5.55 26.61 47.32
CA LEU A 216 6.23 25.98 48.45
C LEU A 216 7.76 26.15 48.37
N GLU A 217 8.34 26.03 47.18
CA GLU A 217 9.77 26.27 46.95
C GLU A 217 10.15 27.72 47.28
N ARG A 218 9.38 28.71 46.82
CA ARG A 218 9.61 30.12 47.14
C ARG A 218 9.50 30.37 48.64
N ASP A 219 8.43 29.91 49.27
CA ASP A 219 8.20 30.04 50.71
C ASP A 219 9.35 29.37 51.50
N TYR A 220 9.84 28.22 51.04
CA TYR A 220 10.99 27.55 51.65
C TYR A 220 12.28 28.37 51.53
N PHE A 221 12.59 28.93 50.36
CA PHE A 221 13.77 29.76 50.18
C PHE A 221 13.72 31.03 51.05
N GLU A 222 12.57 31.68 51.12
CA GLU A 222 12.35 32.85 51.98
C GLU A 222 12.55 32.50 53.47
N MET A 223 11.92 31.41 53.94
CA MET A 223 12.08 30.96 55.33
C MET A 223 13.52 30.55 55.63
N ARG A 224 14.19 29.88 54.68
CA ARG A 224 15.60 29.50 54.82
C ARG A 224 16.49 30.75 54.93
N GLU A 225 16.26 31.77 54.11
CA GLU A 225 17.00 33.03 54.18
C GLU A 225 16.80 33.72 55.53
N GLN A 226 15.57 33.77 56.05
CA GLN A 226 15.27 34.31 57.38
C GLN A 226 16.01 33.55 58.48
N VAL A 227 16.00 32.21 58.44
CA VAL A 227 16.71 31.36 59.41
C VAL A 227 18.23 31.56 59.33
N VAL A 228 18.80 31.62 58.13
CA VAL A 228 20.24 31.87 57.93
C VAL A 228 20.62 33.23 58.49
N THR A 229 19.83 34.27 58.21
CA THR A 229 20.04 35.63 58.72
C THR A 229 19.94 35.67 60.25
N ALA A 230 18.90 35.05 60.82
CA ALA A 230 18.73 34.98 62.28
C ALA A 230 19.88 34.22 62.96
N LYS A 231 20.36 33.12 62.35
CA LYS A 231 21.51 32.36 62.85
C LYS A 231 22.79 33.18 62.80
N ALA A 232 23.03 33.92 61.72
CA ALA A 232 24.17 34.83 61.61
C ALA A 232 24.10 35.95 62.67
N GLY A 233 22.92 36.53 62.89
CA GLY A 233 22.66 37.50 63.95
C GLY A 233 22.93 36.92 65.35
N TRP A 234 22.49 35.69 65.62
CA TRP A 234 22.78 35.00 66.89
C TRP A 234 24.27 34.74 67.09
N CYS A 235 25.00 34.33 66.04
CA CYS A 235 26.45 34.17 66.12
C CYS A 235 27.15 35.51 66.41
N ALA A 236 26.67 36.62 65.85
CA ALA A 236 27.18 37.96 66.14
C ALA A 236 26.88 38.38 67.59
N VAL A 237 25.65 38.14 68.07
CA VAL A 237 25.26 38.33 69.48
C VAL A 237 26.22 37.58 70.39
N MET A 238 26.39 36.27 70.17
CA MET A 238 27.25 35.45 71.01
C MET A 238 28.67 36.01 71.03
N ARG A 239 29.25 36.35 69.87
CA ARG A 239 30.59 36.94 69.80
C ARG A 239 30.69 38.22 70.63
N MET A 240 29.76 39.17 70.48
CA MET A 240 29.78 40.42 71.25
C MET A 240 29.63 40.20 72.76
N VAL A 241 28.80 39.23 73.16
CA VAL A 241 28.61 38.88 74.56
C VAL A 241 29.90 38.31 75.17
N LYS A 242 30.63 37.47 74.41
CA LYS A 242 31.94 36.94 74.81
C LYS A 242 32.98 38.06 74.92
N ASP A 243 33.12 38.87 73.87
CA ASP A 243 34.14 39.91 73.77
C ASP A 243 33.99 40.99 74.86
N ASN A 244 32.77 41.23 75.35
CA ASN A 244 32.48 42.22 76.39
C ASN A 244 32.26 41.62 77.80
N GLY A 245 32.47 40.30 77.98
CA GLY A 245 32.37 39.65 79.29
C GLY A 245 30.95 39.57 79.87
N VAL A 246 29.92 39.66 79.04
CA VAL A 246 28.49 39.71 79.47
C VAL A 246 27.84 38.31 79.50
N GLU A 247 28.58 37.25 79.22
CA GLU A 247 28.07 35.87 79.07
C GLU A 247 27.19 35.39 80.24
N ARG A 248 27.60 35.67 81.48
CA ARG A 248 26.87 35.27 82.69
C ARG A 248 25.48 35.90 82.79
N ARG A 249 25.27 37.07 82.16
CA ARG A 249 24.02 37.83 82.20
C ARG A 249 23.05 37.44 81.08
N LEU A 250 23.54 36.81 80.02
CA LEU A 250 22.71 36.34 78.90
C LEU A 250 21.83 35.13 79.31
N HIS A 251 22.37 34.24 80.14
CA HIS A 251 21.69 32.99 80.52
C HIS A 251 20.97 33.11 81.87
N ARG A 252 19.73 33.62 81.85
CA ARG A 252 18.81 33.55 83.01
C ARG A 252 17.79 32.43 82.83
N ARG A 253 17.84 31.43 83.73
CA ARG A 253 16.96 30.24 83.67
C ARG A 253 15.47 30.59 83.73
N GLU A 254 15.11 31.65 84.44
CA GLU A 254 13.71 32.11 84.59
C GLU A 254 13.10 32.57 83.25
N LEU A 255 13.92 33.12 82.35
CA LEU A 255 13.47 33.58 81.04
C LEU A 255 13.22 32.45 80.05
N ALA A 256 13.69 31.22 80.34
CA ALA A 256 13.53 30.07 79.46
C ALA A 256 12.09 29.55 79.39
N TYR A 257 11.24 29.89 80.37
CA TYR A 257 9.84 29.45 80.44
C TYR A 257 8.85 30.47 79.84
N LEU A 258 9.34 31.60 79.35
CA LEU A 258 8.51 32.65 78.75
C LEU A 258 8.36 32.45 77.25
N SER A 259 7.22 32.86 76.70
CA SER A 259 7.01 32.87 75.26
C SER A 259 7.86 33.95 74.59
N ALA A 260 8.09 33.82 73.27
CA ALA A 260 8.83 34.81 72.51
C ALA A 260 8.17 36.21 72.57
N ASP A 261 6.84 36.26 72.62
CA ASP A 261 6.09 37.52 72.68
C ASP A 261 6.16 38.16 74.08
N ASP A 262 6.16 37.34 75.15
CA ASP A 262 6.38 37.84 76.51
C ASP A 262 7.78 38.44 76.65
N LEU A 263 8.80 37.76 76.13
CA LEU A 263 10.18 38.25 76.14
C LEU A 263 10.35 39.56 75.34
N ARG A 264 9.67 39.68 74.20
CA ARG A 264 9.63 40.93 73.42
C ARG A 264 8.94 42.04 74.20
N SER A 265 7.77 41.78 74.79
CA SER A 265 7.03 42.76 75.58
C SER A 265 7.85 43.26 76.79
N MET A 266 8.51 42.35 77.50
CA MET A 266 9.42 42.70 78.59
C MET A 266 10.60 43.54 78.09
N SER A 267 11.19 43.18 76.95
CA SER A 267 12.26 43.95 76.33
C SER A 267 11.80 45.36 75.95
N ASP A 268 10.64 45.51 75.35
CA ASP A 268 10.14 46.82 74.89
C ASP A 268 9.79 47.73 76.07
N LYS A 269 9.22 47.17 77.16
CA LYS A 269 9.02 47.89 78.41
C LYS A 269 10.36 48.35 79.03
N ALA A 270 11.36 47.49 79.06
CA ALA A 270 12.68 47.81 79.59
C ALA A 270 13.39 48.90 78.76
N LEU A 271 13.36 48.79 77.42
CA LEU A 271 13.89 49.82 76.52
C LEU A 271 13.14 51.14 76.71
N GLY A 272 11.82 51.11 76.87
CA GLY A 272 11.00 52.28 77.16
C GLY A 272 11.38 53.00 78.45
N ALA A 273 11.66 52.26 79.53
CA ALA A 273 12.16 52.83 80.78
C ALA A 273 13.57 53.44 80.62
N LEU A 274 14.45 52.77 79.87
CA LEU A 274 15.81 53.25 79.62
C LEU A 274 15.85 54.53 78.78
N ARG A 275 14.84 54.80 77.94
CA ARG A 275 14.75 56.08 77.19
C ARG A 275 14.78 57.30 78.12
N LEU A 276 14.13 57.22 79.28
CA LEU A 276 14.12 58.30 80.26
C LEU A 276 15.47 58.43 80.96
N ALA A 277 16.09 57.31 81.35
CA ALA A 277 17.38 57.30 82.04
C ALA A 277 18.54 57.78 81.15
N VAL A 278 18.41 57.61 79.84
CA VAL A 278 19.42 57.94 78.83
C VAL A 278 19.14 59.30 78.16
N ALA A 279 18.09 60.02 78.57
CA ALA A 279 17.62 61.24 77.92
C ALA A 279 18.72 62.30 77.74
N ASP A 280 19.68 62.39 78.65
CA ASP A 280 20.75 63.39 78.61
C ASP A 280 22.02 62.95 77.84
N ASN A 281 22.07 61.70 77.37
CA ASN A 281 23.23 61.15 76.66
C ASN A 281 22.89 60.88 75.18
N GLU A 282 23.37 61.77 74.29
CA GLU A 282 23.09 61.71 72.85
C GLU A 282 23.50 60.38 72.20
N HIS A 283 24.72 59.91 72.46
CA HIS A 283 25.24 58.67 71.91
C HIS A 283 24.39 57.46 72.31
N LEU A 284 24.04 57.35 73.59
CA LEU A 284 23.22 56.24 74.07
C LEU A 284 21.77 56.30 73.55
N ARG A 285 21.21 57.50 73.30
CA ARG A 285 19.89 57.64 72.65
C ARG A 285 19.90 57.10 71.23
N ASP A 286 20.95 57.38 70.45
CA ASP A 286 21.07 56.90 69.08
C ASP A 286 21.23 55.38 69.03
N VAL A 287 22.06 54.81 69.90
CA VAL A 287 22.22 53.36 69.99
C VAL A 287 20.93 52.68 70.47
N LEU A 288 20.20 53.30 71.41
CA LEU A 288 18.88 52.83 71.85
C LEU A 288 17.89 52.80 70.69
N ARG A 289 17.77 53.88 69.92
CA ARG A 289 16.88 53.95 68.74
C ARG A 289 17.19 52.85 67.73
N MET A 290 18.47 52.56 67.51
CA MET A 290 18.89 51.49 66.60
C MET A 290 18.57 50.09 67.15
N SER A 291 18.54 49.91 68.46
CA SER A 291 18.27 48.64 69.15
C SER A 291 16.81 48.18 69.14
N GLU A 292 15.89 49.11 68.85
CA GLU A 292 14.45 48.83 68.82
C GLU A 292 14.01 48.05 67.56
N ASP A 293 14.89 47.90 66.57
CA ASP A 293 14.63 47.11 65.36
C ASP A 293 14.55 45.60 65.69
N PRO A 294 13.36 44.96 65.58
CA PRO A 294 13.20 43.55 65.91
C PRO A 294 13.94 42.61 64.94
N LYS A 295 14.34 43.10 63.75
CA LYS A 295 15.06 42.29 62.76
C LYS A 295 16.52 42.08 63.11
N ARG A 296 17.07 42.88 64.02
CA ARG A 296 18.50 42.92 64.35
C ARG A 296 18.72 42.83 65.86
N PRO A 297 18.52 41.64 66.46
CA PRO A 297 18.66 41.45 67.91
C PRO A 297 20.08 41.77 68.41
N GLU A 298 21.09 41.71 67.54
CA GLU A 298 22.46 42.13 67.84
C GLU A 298 22.53 43.58 68.34
N ARG A 299 21.68 44.47 67.84
CA ARG A 299 21.70 45.88 68.27
C ARG A 299 21.23 46.09 69.70
N LYS A 300 20.37 45.21 70.23
CA LYS A 300 19.98 45.22 71.66
C LYS A 300 21.17 44.93 72.56
N ILE A 301 22.04 44.02 72.14
CA ILE A 301 23.27 43.71 72.87
C ILE A 301 24.27 44.86 72.73
N GLN A 302 24.40 45.48 71.56
CA GLN A 302 25.24 46.67 71.38
C GLN A 302 24.82 47.81 72.30
N PHE A 303 23.51 48.06 72.40
CA PHE A 303 22.97 49.03 73.34
C PHE A 303 23.29 48.66 74.79
N PHE A 304 23.08 47.40 75.19
CA PHE A 304 23.43 46.93 76.52
C PHE A 304 24.91 47.16 76.83
N VAL A 305 25.81 46.80 75.91
CA VAL A 305 27.26 47.02 76.04
C VAL A 305 27.59 48.50 76.16
N ALA A 306 26.98 49.36 75.36
CA ALA A 306 27.20 50.82 75.43
C ALA A 306 26.75 51.41 76.78
N VAL A 307 25.58 50.97 77.29
CA VAL A 307 25.11 51.36 78.63
C VAL A 307 26.06 50.87 79.71
N TYR A 308 26.52 49.62 79.60
CA TYR A 308 27.45 49.02 80.55
C TYR A 308 28.79 49.76 80.61
N GLN A 309 29.34 50.11 79.44
CA GLN A 309 30.55 50.93 79.33
C GLN A 309 30.33 52.32 79.95
N HIS A 310 29.21 52.98 79.65
CA HIS A 310 28.89 54.28 80.20
C HIS A 310 28.78 54.28 81.73
N LEU A 311 28.16 53.25 82.31
CA LEU A 311 28.09 53.09 83.77
C LEU A 311 29.48 52.85 84.36
N ARG A 312 30.28 51.98 83.74
CA ARG A 312 31.64 51.67 84.19
C ARG A 312 32.55 52.91 84.20
N GLU A 313 32.37 53.83 83.26
CA GLU A 313 33.13 55.09 83.20
C GLU A 313 32.70 56.12 84.27
N ARG A 314 31.43 56.08 84.72
CA ARG A 314 30.89 57.07 85.68
C ARG A 314 30.97 56.63 87.13
N ILE A 315 31.02 55.32 87.40
CA ILE A 315 31.12 54.79 88.76
C ILE A 315 32.56 54.95 89.26
N ARG A 316 32.72 55.57 90.43
CA ARG A 316 34.05 55.75 91.04
C ARG A 316 34.54 54.43 91.62
N GLN A 317 35.53 53.85 90.96
CA GLN A 317 36.19 52.61 91.39
C GLN A 317 36.92 52.75 92.74
N ASP A 318 37.21 53.99 93.15
CA ASP A 318 37.86 54.30 94.42
C ASP A 318 36.97 53.97 95.63
N ILE A 319 35.65 53.96 95.44
CA ILE A 319 34.65 53.72 96.50
C ILE A 319 34.19 52.26 96.48
N ILE A 320 34.21 51.61 95.30
CA ILE A 320 33.57 50.33 95.08
C ILE A 320 34.53 49.37 94.39
N ARG A 321 34.77 48.21 95.00
CA ARG A 321 35.78 47.22 94.58
C ARG A 321 35.24 46.13 93.65
N THR A 322 34.24 46.45 92.83
CA THR A 322 33.56 45.47 91.97
C THR A 322 33.71 45.86 90.51
N ASP A 323 34.12 44.92 89.66
CA ASP A 323 34.31 45.13 88.22
C ASP A 323 32.99 45.18 87.43
N ASP A 324 31.90 44.72 88.03
CA ASP A 324 30.55 44.77 87.46
C ASP A 324 29.82 46.07 87.87
N PRO A 325 29.52 46.99 86.92
CA PRO A 325 28.87 48.27 87.19
C PRO A 325 27.46 48.13 87.77
N VAL A 326 26.75 47.02 87.54
CA VAL A 326 25.41 46.84 88.11
C VAL A 326 25.52 46.53 89.61
N GLU A 327 26.38 45.60 89.98
CA GLU A 327 26.67 45.31 91.40
C GLU A 327 27.28 46.51 92.09
N ALA A 328 28.06 47.31 91.37
CA ALA A 328 28.60 48.55 91.89
C ALA A 328 27.52 49.61 92.14
N ILE A 329 26.49 49.71 91.30
CA ILE A 329 25.34 50.60 91.57
C ILE A 329 24.58 50.13 92.82
N GLU A 330 24.32 48.83 92.98
CA GLU A 330 23.66 48.30 94.17
C GLU A 330 24.46 48.59 95.45
N GLN A 331 25.78 48.41 95.43
CA GLN A 331 26.65 48.78 96.56
C GLN A 331 26.64 50.29 96.82
N MET A 332 26.62 51.10 95.76
CA MET A 332 26.53 52.56 95.88
C MET A 332 25.19 52.98 96.50
N GLU A 333 24.09 52.36 96.12
CA GLU A 333 22.76 52.62 96.69
C GLU A 333 22.74 52.31 98.19
N ILE A 334 23.30 51.17 98.61
CA ILE A 334 23.42 50.80 100.03
C ILE A 334 24.26 51.84 100.79
N GLU A 335 25.40 52.25 100.26
CA GLU A 335 26.25 53.26 100.90
C GLU A 335 25.58 54.64 100.94
N LEU A 336 24.84 55.04 99.90
CA LEU A 336 24.06 56.29 99.88
C LEU A 336 22.93 56.26 100.91
N SER A 337 22.21 55.14 101.04
CA SER A 337 21.20 54.96 102.08
C SER A 337 21.83 55.07 103.47
N ARG A 338 22.97 54.42 103.71
CA ARG A 338 23.72 54.52 104.96
C ARG A 338 24.16 55.96 105.26
N LEU A 339 24.74 56.67 104.29
CA LEU A 339 25.15 58.06 104.45
C LEU A 339 23.95 58.97 104.74
N THR A 340 22.79 58.69 104.16
CA THR A 340 21.53 59.40 104.41
C THR A 340 21.04 59.17 105.84
N GLU A 341 21.10 57.93 106.33
CA GLU A 341 20.78 57.59 107.73
C GLU A 341 21.76 58.23 108.73
N GLU A 342 23.06 58.22 108.43
CA GLU A 342 24.06 58.90 109.25
C GLU A 342 23.87 60.41 109.27
N LEU A 343 23.53 61.03 108.12
CA LEU A 343 23.24 62.46 108.01
C LEU A 343 21.99 62.83 108.81
N THR A 344 20.88 62.14 108.61
CA THR A 344 19.62 62.37 109.35
C THR A 344 19.80 62.16 110.85
N SER A 345 20.58 61.16 111.28
CA SER A 345 20.94 60.97 112.69
C SER A 345 21.74 62.16 113.25
N ARG A 346 22.72 62.68 112.49
CA ARG A 346 23.49 63.87 112.88
C ARG A 346 22.62 65.13 112.93
N GLU A 347 21.73 65.32 111.96
CA GLU A 347 20.76 66.42 111.97
C GLU A 347 19.85 66.35 113.20
N GLN A 348 19.35 65.17 113.56
CA GLN A 348 18.52 64.98 114.75
C GLN A 348 19.29 65.30 116.04
N LYS A 349 20.56 64.87 116.15
CA LYS A 349 21.44 65.21 117.28
C LYS A 349 21.70 66.73 117.36
N LEU A 350 21.95 67.38 116.22
CA LEU A 350 22.11 68.83 116.15
C LEU A 350 20.83 69.56 116.54
N ALA A 351 19.66 69.07 116.12
CA ALA A 351 18.36 69.64 116.47
C ALA A 351 18.04 69.51 117.98
N ILE A 352 18.42 68.40 118.62
CA ILE A 352 18.31 68.23 120.08
C ILE A 352 19.26 69.21 120.79
N SER A 353 20.50 69.32 120.32
CA SER A 353 21.50 70.24 120.87
C SER A 353 21.06 71.70 120.77
N SER A 354 20.56 72.14 119.62
CA SER A 354 20.07 73.51 119.42
C SER A 354 18.84 73.83 120.27
N ARG A 355 17.89 72.89 120.43
CA ARG A 355 16.76 73.03 121.37
C ARG A 355 17.21 73.13 122.83
N SER A 356 18.21 72.35 123.23
CA SER A 356 18.81 72.41 124.57
C SER A 356 19.43 73.79 124.83
N VAL A 357 20.25 74.28 123.90
CA VAL A 357 20.84 75.63 123.96
C VAL A 357 19.76 76.70 124.05
N ALA A 358 18.71 76.64 123.22
CA ALA A 358 17.59 77.58 123.26
C ALA A 358 16.83 77.57 124.60
N ASN A 359 16.65 76.39 125.22
CA ASN A 359 16.02 76.27 126.53
C ASN A 359 16.89 76.84 127.67
N ILE A 360 18.23 76.67 127.60
CA ILE A 360 19.16 77.29 128.54
C ILE A 360 19.06 78.81 128.44
N ILE A 361 19.08 79.36 127.21
CA ILE A 361 18.90 80.81 126.97
C ILE A 361 17.57 81.30 127.53
N ARG A 362 16.46 80.59 127.26
CA ARG A 362 15.13 80.93 127.80
C ARG A 362 15.11 80.95 129.34
N LYS A 363 15.68 79.95 130.01
CA LYS A 363 15.79 79.91 131.48
C LYS A 363 16.67 81.04 132.04
N THR A 364 17.74 81.42 131.32
CA THR A 364 18.59 82.55 131.71
C THR A 364 17.84 83.88 131.55
N ILE A 365 17.11 84.08 130.45
CA ILE A 365 16.24 85.24 130.26
C ILE A 365 15.18 85.31 131.36
N GLN A 366 14.51 84.20 131.67
CA GLN A 366 13.49 84.15 132.72
C GLN A 366 14.07 84.50 134.10
N ARG A 367 15.26 83.98 134.43
CA ARG A 367 15.96 84.31 135.68
C ARG A 367 16.31 85.80 135.74
N GLU A 368 16.84 86.37 134.66
CA GLU A 368 17.15 87.79 134.59
C GLU A 368 15.88 88.67 134.63
N GLN A 369 14.79 88.29 133.97
CA GLN A 369 13.50 88.98 134.09
C GLN A 369 12.94 88.94 135.52
N ASN A 370 13.03 87.80 136.21
CA ASN A 370 12.61 87.70 137.61
C ASN A 370 13.50 88.52 138.54
N ARG A 371 14.82 88.56 138.27
CA ARG A 371 15.78 89.39 138.99
C ARG A 371 15.47 90.87 138.77
N ILE A 372 15.19 91.30 137.54
CA ILE A 372 14.74 92.66 137.20
C ILE A 372 13.41 92.98 137.88
N ARG A 373 12.45 92.05 137.92
CA ARG A 373 11.19 92.22 138.68
C ARG A 373 11.45 92.43 140.16
N MET A 374 12.26 91.59 140.81
CA MET A 374 12.62 91.76 142.22
C MET A 374 13.35 93.08 142.46
N LEU A 375 14.24 93.49 141.56
CA LEU A 375 14.99 94.75 141.65
C LEU A 375 14.06 95.95 141.47
N ASN A 376 13.11 95.90 140.54
CA ASN A 376 12.05 96.91 140.39
C ASN A 376 11.11 96.95 141.59
N GLN A 377 10.78 95.80 142.19
CA GLN A 377 9.97 95.74 143.43
C GLN A 377 10.74 96.34 144.61
N GLY A 378 12.05 96.07 144.70
CA GLY A 378 12.95 96.69 145.66
C GLY A 378 13.06 98.19 145.47
N LEU A 379 13.17 98.68 144.23
CA LEU A 379 13.19 100.10 143.89
C LEU A 379 11.83 100.79 144.10
N GLN A 380 10.70 100.12 143.87
CA GLN A 380 9.36 100.66 144.18
C GLN A 380 9.15 100.87 145.68
N ASN A 381 9.84 100.11 146.53
CA ASN A 381 9.81 100.28 147.99
C ASN A 381 10.82 101.33 148.50
N VAL A 382 11.60 101.98 147.62
CA VAL A 382 12.52 103.07 147.95
C VAL A 382 11.95 104.38 147.39
N SER A 383 11.28 105.16 148.24
CA SER A 383 10.96 106.57 147.91
C SER A 383 12.13 107.47 148.35
N PHE A 384 12.40 108.54 147.59
CA PHE A 384 13.59 109.40 147.66
C PHE A 384 13.74 110.22 148.98
N GLY A 385 13.10 109.80 150.07
CA GLY A 385 13.19 110.40 151.41
C GLY A 385 13.47 109.40 152.54
N GLN A 386 13.82 108.14 152.25
CA GLN A 386 14.13 107.09 153.26
C GLN A 386 15.57 106.58 153.22
N VAL A 387 16.52 107.41 152.76
CA VAL A 387 17.96 107.12 152.85
C VAL A 387 18.62 108.34 153.49
N ASN A 388 19.24 108.12 154.66
CA ASN A 388 20.02 109.13 155.41
C ASN A 388 21.24 109.61 154.62
#